data_AF-A0A3M7LFR5-F1
#
_entry.id   AF-A0A3M7LFR5-F1
#
_cell.length_a   1.000
_cell.length_b   1.000
_cell.length_c   1.000
_cell.angle_alpha   90.00
_cell.angle_beta   90.00
_cell.angle_gamma   90.00
#
_symmetry.space_group_name_H-M   'P 1'
#
loop_
_entity.id
_entity.type
_entity.pdbx_description
1 polymer ?
#
loop_
_entity_poly.entity_id
_entity_poly.type
_entity_poly.pdbx_seq_one_letter_code
_entity_poly.pdbx_strand_id
1 'polypeptide(L)'
;MEQTARIDIRLSQEEKEHLTKKCSELGCTYTEFFISKIKDEIDYSTKKTIFDFIRKDDYFYSKIDNNINQIAKIVNAEKQITNNLLHQHNQLLSELYYLSKTKSDIILKIFNLLKK
;
A
#
# COMPACT_ATOMS: atom_id res chain seq x y z
N MET A 1 -16.45 -11.61 -6.75
CA MET A 1 -16.82 -12.83 -7.50
C MET A 1 -16.65 -13.99 -6.54
N GLU A 2 -17.73 -14.71 -6.24
CA GLU A 2 -17.64 -15.94 -5.45
C GLU A 2 -16.88 -17.02 -6.23
N GLN A 3 -15.99 -17.73 -5.55
CA GLN A 3 -15.27 -18.86 -6.14
C GLN A 3 -16.16 -20.10 -6.06
N THR A 4 -16.78 -20.47 -7.18
CA THR A 4 -17.76 -21.57 -7.25
C THR A 4 -17.19 -22.88 -7.78
N ALA A 5 -15.98 -22.86 -8.34
CA ALA A 5 -15.33 -24.03 -8.94
C ALA A 5 -14.21 -24.57 -8.05
N ARG A 6 -14.13 -25.90 -7.91
CA ARG A 6 -13.10 -26.62 -7.16
C ARG A 6 -12.25 -27.47 -8.09
N ILE A 7 -10.93 -27.43 -7.91
CA ILE A 7 -9.95 -28.28 -8.60
C ILE A 7 -9.25 -29.12 -7.55
N ASP A 8 -9.27 -30.44 -7.70
CA ASP A 8 -8.50 -31.36 -6.85
C ASP A 8 -7.24 -31.80 -7.60
N ILE A 9 -6.07 -31.56 -7.01
CA ILE A 9 -4.76 -31.88 -7.59
C ILE A 9 -4.14 -33.03 -6.78
N ARG A 10 -3.67 -34.08 -7.47
CA ARG A 10 -2.87 -35.14 -6.86
C ARG A 10 -1.40 -34.79 -6.96
N LEU A 11 -0.70 -34.87 -5.84
CA LEU A 11 0.72 -34.58 -5.70
C LEU A 11 1.40 -35.76 -5.01
N SER A 12 2.67 -36.01 -5.34
CA SER A 12 3.53 -36.85 -4.53
C SER A 12 3.79 -36.18 -3.17
N GLN A 13 4.29 -36.97 -2.21
CA GLN A 13 4.62 -36.43 -0.89
C GLN A 13 5.73 -35.38 -0.97
N GLU A 14 6.76 -35.61 -1.78
CA GLU A 14 7.85 -34.65 -2.01
C GLU A 14 7.34 -33.35 -2.66
N GLU A 15 6.47 -33.44 -3.67
CA GLU A 15 5.90 -32.27 -4.34
C GLU A 15 5.06 -31.42 -3.37
N LYS A 16 4.31 -32.09 -2.49
CA LYS A 16 3.53 -31.43 -1.44
C LYS A 16 4.43 -30.73 -0.43
N GLU A 17 5.53 -31.35 0.00
CA GLU A 17 6.49 -30.75 0.92
C GLU A 17 7.19 -29.54 0.29
N HIS A 18 7.59 -29.66 -0.98
CA HIS A 18 8.19 -28.56 -1.72
C HIS A 18 7.21 -27.38 -1.89
N LEU A 19 5.94 -27.66 -2.20
CA LEU A 19 4.89 -26.65 -2.29
C LEU A 19 4.65 -25.97 -0.93
N THR A 20 4.61 -26.74 0.16
CA THR A 20 4.43 -26.24 1.52
C THR A 20 5.55 -25.29 1.92
N LYS A 21 6.80 -25.67 1.62
CA LYS A 21 7.98 -24.85 1.89
C LYS A 21 7.92 -23.53 1.11
N LYS A 22 7.62 -23.60 -0.18
CA LYS A 22 7.51 -22.42 -1.05
C LYS A 22 6.39 -21.46 -0.61
N CYS A 23 5.24 -21.99 -0.21
CA CYS A 23 4.14 -21.19 0.31
C CYS A 23 4.48 -20.55 1.68
N SER A 24 5.23 -21.25 2.53
CA SER A 24 5.72 -20.72 3.80
C SER A 24 6.70 -19.57 3.60
N GLU A 25 7.64 -19.72 2.65
CA GLU A 25 8.61 -18.67 2.28
C GLU A 25 7.91 -17.41 1.72
N LEU A 26 6.84 -17.60 0.94
CA LEU A 26 6.06 -16.51 0.36
C LEU A 26 4.97 -15.96 1.30
N GLY A 27 4.70 -16.65 2.41
CA GLY A 27 3.66 -16.29 3.37
C GLY A 27 2.24 -16.33 2.80
N CYS A 28 1.94 -17.27 1.91
CA CYS A 28 0.65 -17.42 1.24
C CYS A 28 0.03 -18.81 1.46
N THR A 29 -1.26 -18.93 1.17
CA THR A 29 -1.97 -20.23 1.12
C THR A 29 -1.79 -20.92 -0.24
N TYR A 30 -2.11 -22.21 -0.31
CA TYR A 30 -2.08 -22.96 -1.59
C TYR A 30 -3.01 -22.34 -2.63
N THR A 31 -4.22 -21.99 -2.23
CA THR A 31 -5.21 -21.37 -3.13
C THR A 31 -4.68 -20.06 -3.69
N GLU A 32 -4.09 -19.20 -2.86
CA GLU A 32 -3.50 -17.93 -3.31
C GLU A 32 -2.33 -18.15 -4.27
N PHE A 33 -1.48 -19.14 -3.98
CA PHE A 33 -0.34 -19.49 -4.84
C PHE A 33 -0.79 -20.00 -6.21
N PHE A 34 -1.78 -20.91 -6.27
CA PHE A 34 -2.28 -21.40 -7.56
C PHE A 34 -3.02 -20.31 -8.34
N ILE A 35 -3.83 -19.49 -7.66
CA ILE A 35 -4.53 -18.37 -8.31
C ILE A 35 -3.53 -17.35 -8.87
N SER A 36 -2.45 -17.03 -8.15
CA SER A 36 -1.45 -16.07 -8.64
C SER A 36 -0.77 -16.58 -9.92
N LYS A 37 -0.49 -17.89 -9.99
CA LYS A 37 0.06 -18.53 -11.19
C LYS A 37 -0.94 -18.63 -12.35
N ILE A 38 -2.22 -18.85 -12.07
CA ILE A 38 -3.25 -18.89 -13.12
C ILE A 38 -3.46 -17.51 -13.75
N LYS A 39 -3.36 -16.44 -12.95
CA LYS A 39 -3.65 -15.07 -13.40
C LYS A 39 -2.44 -14.31 -13.95
N ASP A 40 -1.25 -14.94 -14.00
CA ASP A 40 0.04 -14.25 -14.23
C ASP A 40 0.18 -12.96 -13.39
N GLU A 41 -0.37 -13.00 -12.18
CA GLU A 41 -0.35 -11.86 -11.27
C GLU A 41 0.93 -11.89 -10.44
N ILE A 42 1.41 -10.68 -10.12
CA ILE A 42 2.52 -10.43 -9.20
C ILE A 42 2.39 -11.32 -7.95
N ASP A 43 3.51 -11.92 -7.56
CA ASP A 43 3.57 -12.87 -6.46
C ASP A 43 2.98 -12.30 -5.17
N TYR A 44 2.36 -13.18 -4.37
CA TYR A 44 1.57 -12.76 -3.21
C TYR A 44 2.41 -12.00 -2.18
N SER A 45 3.65 -12.45 -1.96
CA SER A 45 4.61 -11.79 -1.06
C SER A 45 4.82 -10.33 -1.46
N THR A 46 4.98 -10.05 -2.75
CA THR A 46 5.17 -8.70 -3.27
C THR A 46 3.90 -7.85 -3.14
N LYS A 47 2.72 -8.42 -3.42
CA LYS A 47 1.44 -7.73 -3.16
C LYS A 47 1.30 -7.36 -1.69
N LYS A 48 1.61 -8.29 -0.78
CA LYS A 48 1.56 -8.06 0.66
C LYS A 48 2.51 -6.94 1.08
N THR A 49 3.75 -6.94 0.59
CA THR A 49 4.71 -5.85 0.86
C THR A 49 4.19 -4.50 0.37
N ILE A 50 3.57 -4.44 -0.81
CA ILE A 50 2.97 -3.21 -1.33
C ILE A 50 1.79 -2.76 -0.46
N PHE A 51 0.90 -3.68 -0.07
CA PHE A 51 -0.22 -3.35 0.82
C PHE A 51 0.23 -2.90 2.21
N ASP A 52 1.25 -3.53 2.78
CA ASP A 52 1.80 -3.15 4.08
C ASP A 52 2.52 -1.79 4.00
N PHE A 53 3.18 -1.49 2.86
CA PHE A 53 3.73 -0.17 2.60
C PHE A 53 2.63 0.92 2.55
N ILE A 54 1.53 0.66 1.82
CA ILE A 54 0.38 1.57 1.75
C ILE A 54 -0.26 1.78 3.13
N ARG A 55 -0.48 0.71 3.91
CA ARG A 55 -1.08 0.80 5.25
C ARG A 55 -0.25 1.63 6.23
N LYS A 56 1.08 1.63 6.08
CA LYS A 56 1.97 2.43 6.94
C LYS A 56 1.78 3.94 6.76
N ASP A 57 1.18 4.36 5.65
CA ASP A 57 0.93 5.76 5.33
C ASP A 57 -0.31 6.35 6.03
N ASP A 58 -1.29 5.52 6.40
CA ASP A 58 -2.54 5.99 7.05
C ASP A 58 -2.25 6.75 8.35
N TYR A 59 -1.25 6.28 9.11
CA TYR A 59 -0.80 6.97 10.32
C TYR A 59 -0.25 8.37 10.01
N PHE A 60 0.49 8.52 8.91
CA PHE A 60 1.10 9.79 8.52
C PHE A 60 0.04 10.79 8.04
N TYR A 61 -0.92 10.34 7.23
CA TYR A 61 -2.03 11.19 6.81
C TYR A 61 -2.91 11.64 7.98
N SER A 62 -3.12 10.78 8.99
CA SER A 62 -3.85 11.19 10.20
C SER A 62 -3.18 12.36 10.95
N LYS A 63 -1.84 12.44 10.94
CA LYS A 63 -1.10 13.56 11.55
C LYS A 63 -1.23 14.84 10.75
N ILE A 64 -1.27 14.73 9.42
CA ILE A 64 -1.49 15.88 8.53
C ILE A 64 -2.89 16.45 8.76
N ASP A 65 -3.91 15.60 8.77
CA ASP A 65 -5.29 16.00 9.04
C ASP A 65 -5.43 16.68 10.41
N ASN A 66 -4.77 16.12 11.43
CA ASN A 66 -4.74 16.73 12.75
C ASN A 66 -4.09 18.12 12.76
N ASN A 67 -2.98 18.32 12.03
CA ASN A 67 -2.34 19.63 11.92
C ASN A 67 -3.23 20.63 11.16
N ILE A 68 -3.85 20.23 10.04
CA ILE A 68 -4.80 21.07 9.30
C ILE A 68 -5.96 21.49 10.20
N ASN A 69 -6.53 20.55 10.97
CA ASN A 69 -7.62 20.83 11.91
C ASN A 69 -7.20 21.77 13.04
N GLN A 70 -5.96 21.69 13.54
CA GLN A 70 -5.45 22.61 14.55
C GLN A 70 -5.34 24.04 14.00
N ILE A 71 -4.82 24.20 12.78
CA ILE A 71 -4.74 25.51 12.12
C ILE A 71 -6.15 26.08 11.91
N ALA A 72 -7.09 25.28 11.41
CA ALA A 72 -8.47 25.71 11.22
C ALA A 72 -9.11 26.19 12.54
N LYS A 73 -8.83 25.51 13.66
CA LYS A 73 -9.29 25.95 14.99
C LYS A 73 -8.69 27.30 15.40
N ILE A 74 -7.40 27.51 15.18
CA ILE A 74 -6.72 28.79 15.49
C ILE A 74 -7.33 29.92 14.67
N VAL A 75 -7.47 29.73 13.35
CA VAL A 75 -8.07 30.74 12.46
C VAL A 75 -9.51 31.04 12.83
N ASN A 76 -10.32 30.03 13.16
CA ASN A 76 -11.70 30.22 13.57
C ASN A 76 -11.82 30.94 14.91
N ALA A 77 -10.90 30.69 15.85
CA ALA A 77 -10.88 31.34 17.16
C ALA A 77 -10.43 32.80 17.08
N GLU A 78 -9.35 33.07 16.34
CA GLU A 78 -8.75 34.40 16.24
C GLU A 78 -9.37 35.27 15.14
N LYS A 79 -10.17 34.67 14.24
CA LYS A 79 -10.76 35.27 13.02
C LYS A 79 -9.73 35.92 12.08
N GLN A 80 -8.45 35.60 12.27
CA GLN A 80 -7.35 36.11 11.48
C GLN A 80 -6.24 35.05 11.42
N ILE A 81 -5.42 35.13 10.37
CA ILE A 81 -4.20 34.35 10.25
C ILE A 81 -3.06 35.30 9.89
N THR A 82 -1.90 35.13 10.51
CA THR A 82 -0.74 35.94 10.13
C THR A 82 -0.22 35.48 8.77
N ASN A 83 0.18 36.43 7.92
CA ASN A 83 0.74 36.12 6.60
C ASN A 83 1.96 35.19 6.69
N ASN A 84 2.75 35.30 7.76
CA ASN A 84 3.90 34.43 8.00
C ASN A 84 3.47 32.98 8.25
N LEU A 85 2.49 32.76 9.14
CA LEU A 85 1.96 31.43 9.43
C LEU A 85 1.30 30.79 8.20
N LEU A 86 0.51 31.58 7.45
CA LEU A 86 -0.09 31.15 6.19
C LEU A 86 0.97 30.75 5.15
N HIS A 87 2.04 31.55 5.02
CA HIS A 87 3.14 31.26 4.10
C HIS A 87 3.88 29.97 4.47
N GLN A 88 4.23 29.80 5.74
CA GLN A 88 4.90 28.60 6.24
C GLN A 88 4.04 27.34 6.01
N HIS A 89 2.73 27.41 6.25
CA HIS A 89 1.84 26.28 5.99
C HIS A 89 1.72 25.96 4.50
N ASN A 90 1.61 26.98 3.64
CA ASN A 90 1.56 26.76 2.20
C ASN A 90 2.85 26.13 1.67
N GLN A 91 4.01 26.49 2.22
CA GLN A 91 5.29 25.85 1.90
C GLN A 91 5.29 24.37 2.28
N LEU A 92 4.92 24.05 3.53
CA LEU A 92 4.86 22.67 4.01
C LEU A 92 3.85 21.81 3.24
N LEU A 93 2.68 22.37 2.90
CA LEU A 93 1.69 21.69 2.05
C LEU A 93 2.21 21.44 0.64
N SER A 94 2.95 22.38 0.06
CA SER A 94 3.55 22.23 -1.26
C SER A 94 4.64 21.15 -1.27
N GLU A 95 5.48 21.12 -0.25
CA GLU A 95 6.51 20.08 -0.08
C GLU A 95 5.87 18.70 0.12
N LEU A 96 4.84 18.62 0.96
CA LEU A 96 4.07 17.39 1.17
C LEU A 96 3.43 16.89 -0.14
N TYR A 97 2.83 17.79 -0.92
CA TYR A 97 2.26 17.44 -2.22
C TYR A 97 3.33 16.86 -3.15
N TYR A 98 4.49 17.50 -3.23
CA TYR A 98 5.60 17.02 -4.05
C TYR A 98 6.09 15.63 -3.63
N LEU A 99 6.26 15.40 -2.31
CA LEU A 99 6.67 14.11 -1.78
C LEU A 99 5.63 13.02 -2.06
N SER A 100 4.34 13.33 -1.89
CA SER A 100 3.24 12.40 -2.17
C SER A 100 3.17 12.02 -3.65
N LYS A 101 3.35 13.01 -4.54
CA LYS A 101 3.41 12.78 -5.98
C LYS A 101 4.61 11.90 -6.37
N THR A 102 5.79 12.23 -5.86
CA THR A 102 7.02 11.46 -6.09
C THR A 102 6.86 10.01 -5.63
N LYS A 103 6.25 9.80 -4.46
CA LYS A 103 5.97 8.46 -3.95
C LYS A 103 5.01 7.69 -4.85
N SER A 104 3.94 8.34 -5.31
CA SER A 104 2.98 7.73 -6.24
C SER A 104 3.66 7.30 -7.54
N ASP A 105 4.56 8.12 -8.08
CA ASP A 105 5.34 7.80 -9.28
C ASP A 105 6.27 6.61 -9.05
N ILE A 106 6.93 6.51 -7.89
CA ILE A 106 7.77 5.36 -7.52
C ILE A 106 6.92 4.09 -7.44
N ILE A 107 5.76 4.15 -6.80
CA ILE A 107 4.84 3.01 -6.69
C ILE A 107 4.42 2.53 -8.10
N LEU A 108 4.04 3.46 -8.98
CA LEU A 108 3.70 3.16 -10.37
C LEU A 108 4.85 2.49 -11.13
N LYS A 109 6.09 2.99 -10.96
CA LYS A 109 7.28 2.38 -11.55
C LYS A 109 7.49 0.96 -11.04
N ILE A 110 7.35 0.73 -9.73
CA ILE A 110 7.46 -0.60 -9.12
C ILE A 110 6.40 -1.54 -9.72
N PHE A 111 5.13 -1.10 -9.79
CA PHE A 111 4.07 -1.91 -10.41
C PHE A 111 4.37 -2.26 -11.87
N ASN A 112 4.89 -1.32 -12.65
CA ASN A 112 5.23 -1.56 -14.05
C ASN A 112 6.42 -2.51 -14.22
N LEU A 113 7.40 -2.48 -13.29
CA LEU A 113 8.51 -3.42 -13.26
C LEU A 113 8.06 -4.83 -12.90
N LEU A 114 7.09 -4.95 -11.99
CA LEU A 114 6.55 -6.25 -11.54
C LEU A 114 5.55 -6.88 -12.54
N LYS A 115 4.99 -6.09 -13.46
CA LYS A 115 4.12 -6.58 -14.55
C LYS A 115 4.89 -7.15 -15.74
N LYS A 116 6.22 -6.99 -15.79
CA LYS A 116 7.10 -7.60 -16.80
C LYS A 116 7.65 -8.93 -16.29
#